data_AF-A0A317CMT8-F1
#
_entry.id   AF-A0A317CMT8-F1
#
_cell.length_a   1.000
_cell.length_b   1.000
_cell.length_c   1.000
_cell.angle_alpha   90.00
_cell.angle_beta   90.00
_cell.angle_gamma   90.00
#
_symmetry.space_group_name_H-M   'P 1'
#
loop_
_entity.id
_entity.type
_entity.pdbx_description
1 polymer ?
#
loop_
_entity_poly.entity_id
_entity_poly.type
_entity_poly.pdbx_seq_one_letter_code
_entity_poly.pdbx_strand_id
1 'polypeptide(L)'
;MFRLTKLVFIDSYSTGKRAIVNLQGNTNLNGDNGFGKTTMLRVLPLFFGAAPGQLVRQSGTNKSFVDYYLPRSTSYIIFEYERESEKNLVVIFRGDNALRFCFMKQPYDDKFFFSETHEKSNVIAASDWFRTMKLDGYDPSQRFGVADYKSIIQSGLNFTETSDRKRKAIINEHRVLYSFCRRGTSIQNIDLITTAILEREPSIDAIKEILSNILTQNSMAGFEEIPKLTIKSSKLTEWINDRDSYQAMSQCEPDIAELVRLKYQYDDCISRQRTLRSQAKMTFNSLEKEFDVAM
;
A
#
# COMPACT_ATOMS: atom_id res chain seq x y z
N MET A 1 6.60 12.07 -12.83
CA MET A 1 5.42 11.26 -12.44
C MET A 1 5.86 9.80 -12.30
N PHE A 2 5.22 9.03 -11.41
CA PHE A 2 5.47 7.58 -11.27
C PHE A 2 4.17 6.84 -11.57
N ARG A 3 4.19 5.90 -12.52
CA ARG A 3 2.99 5.14 -12.89
C ARG A 3 3.35 3.77 -13.46
N LEU A 4 2.57 2.76 -13.09
CA LEU A 4 2.62 1.45 -13.75
C LEU A 4 1.82 1.56 -15.06
N THR A 5 2.40 1.11 -16.17
CA THR A 5 1.85 1.40 -17.50
C THR A 5 1.40 0.16 -18.26
N LYS A 6 2.11 -0.96 -18.10
CA LYS A 6 1.80 -2.19 -18.80
C LYS A 6 2.18 -3.39 -17.94
N LEU A 7 1.37 -4.44 -18.03
CA LEU A 7 1.69 -5.77 -17.54
C LEU A 7 1.63 -6.72 -18.74
N VAL A 8 2.71 -7.45 -18.98
CA VAL A 8 2.83 -8.39 -20.09
C VAL A 8 3.16 -9.77 -19.55
N PHE A 9 2.46 -10.77 -20.04
CA PHE A 9 2.78 -12.18 -19.85
C PHE A 9 3.27 -12.75 -21.17
N ILE A 10 4.40 -13.43 -21.17
CA ILE A 10 4.92 -14.13 -22.34
C ILE A 10 5.03 -15.60 -22.00
N ASP A 11 4.52 -16.45 -22.89
CA ASP A 11 4.57 -17.91 -22.79
C ASP A 11 4.11 -18.46 -21.42
N SER A 12 3.15 -17.76 -20.81
CA SER A 12 2.60 -18.05 -19.49
C SER A 12 1.27 -18.82 -19.66
N TYR A 13 0.13 -18.15 -19.52
CA TYR A 13 -1.20 -18.73 -19.73
C TYR A 13 -1.40 -19.38 -21.10
N SER A 14 -0.77 -18.84 -22.14
CA SER A 14 -0.87 -19.33 -23.51
C SER A 14 0.52 -19.64 -24.05
N THR A 15 0.71 -20.87 -24.52
CA THR A 15 1.99 -21.35 -25.04
C THR A 15 2.44 -20.53 -26.25
N GLY A 16 3.67 -20.01 -26.20
CA GLY A 16 4.31 -19.24 -27.26
C GLY A 16 3.69 -17.87 -27.56
N LYS A 17 2.72 -17.41 -26.77
CA LYS A 17 2.00 -16.16 -27.01
C LYS A 17 2.28 -15.14 -25.93
N ARG A 18 2.06 -13.87 -26.28
CA ARG A 18 2.02 -12.75 -25.32
C ARG A 18 0.58 -12.35 -25.00
N ALA A 19 0.35 -11.95 -23.75
CA ALA A 19 -0.85 -11.27 -23.30
C ALA A 19 -0.45 -9.93 -22.70
N ILE A 20 -1.03 -8.83 -23.21
CA ILE A 20 -0.70 -7.47 -22.79
C ILE A 20 -1.91 -6.85 -22.09
N VAL A 21 -1.65 -6.23 -20.96
CA VAL A 21 -2.62 -5.51 -20.15
C VAL A 21 -2.12 -4.07 -20.07
N ASN A 22 -2.86 -3.16 -20.70
CA ASN A 22 -2.59 -1.75 -20.53
C ASN A 22 -3.11 -1.32 -19.15
N LEU A 23 -2.31 -0.58 -18.40
CA LEU A 23 -2.64 -0.09 -17.06
C LEU A 23 -2.70 1.45 -17.03
N GLN A 24 -2.65 2.10 -18.19
CA GLN A 24 -2.81 3.54 -18.30
C GLN A 24 -4.27 3.95 -18.13
N GLY A 25 -4.53 4.83 -17.17
CA GLY A 25 -5.87 5.35 -16.86
C GLY A 25 -6.77 4.32 -16.19
N ASN A 26 -8.08 4.44 -16.40
CA ASN A 26 -9.08 3.53 -15.82
C ASN A 26 -9.21 2.28 -16.69
N THR A 27 -8.47 1.23 -16.36
CA THR A 27 -8.58 -0.06 -17.07
C THR A 27 -9.64 -0.94 -16.41
N ASN A 28 -10.71 -1.24 -17.14
CA ASN A 28 -11.71 -2.21 -16.71
C ASN A 28 -11.51 -3.55 -17.42
N LEU A 29 -11.29 -4.62 -16.66
CA LEU A 29 -11.13 -5.97 -17.21
C LEU A 29 -12.50 -6.66 -17.35
N ASN A 30 -13.06 -6.65 -18.55
CA ASN A 30 -14.31 -7.31 -18.91
C ASN A 30 -14.08 -8.77 -19.40
N GLY A 31 -15.10 -9.62 -19.29
CA GLY A 31 -15.02 -11.08 -19.52
C GLY A 31 -15.78 -11.91 -18.48
N ASP A 32 -16.02 -13.18 -18.75
CA ASP A 32 -16.83 -14.03 -17.88
C ASP A 32 -16.09 -14.50 -16.62
N ASN A 33 -16.85 -14.90 -15.60
CA ASN A 33 -16.32 -15.50 -14.39
C ASN A 33 -15.53 -16.78 -14.73
N GLY A 34 -14.29 -16.88 -14.24
CA GLY A 34 -13.44 -18.06 -14.47
C GLY A 34 -12.34 -17.89 -15.52
N PHE A 35 -12.34 -16.83 -16.33
CA PHE A 35 -11.32 -16.56 -17.36
C PHE A 35 -9.97 -16.03 -16.81
N GLY A 36 -9.72 -16.16 -15.50
CA GLY A 36 -8.42 -15.83 -14.92
C GLY A 36 -8.16 -14.34 -14.66
N LYS A 37 -9.16 -13.45 -14.76
CA LYS A 37 -8.97 -12.00 -14.48
C LYS A 37 -8.42 -11.70 -13.10
N THR A 38 -9.05 -12.26 -12.06
CA THR A 38 -8.61 -12.09 -10.67
C THR A 38 -7.24 -12.70 -10.47
N THR A 39 -6.93 -13.79 -11.19
CA THR A 39 -5.62 -14.43 -11.16
C THR A 39 -4.56 -13.51 -11.78
N MET A 40 -4.87 -12.88 -12.90
CA MET A 40 -3.99 -11.90 -13.54
C MET A 40 -3.74 -10.68 -12.66
N LEU A 41 -4.79 -10.13 -12.02
CA LEU A 41 -4.66 -8.99 -11.11
C LEU A 41 -3.83 -9.30 -9.86
N ARG A 42 -3.83 -10.56 -9.39
CA ARG A 42 -2.99 -10.99 -8.24
C ARG A 42 -1.50 -10.93 -8.49
N VAL A 43 -1.07 -10.76 -9.74
CA VAL A 43 0.34 -10.55 -10.06
C VAL A 43 0.76 -9.10 -9.77
N LEU A 44 -0.18 -8.14 -9.69
CA LEU A 44 0.15 -6.72 -9.48
C LEU A 44 0.98 -6.43 -8.21
N PRO A 45 0.70 -7.01 -7.03
CA PRO A 45 1.53 -6.77 -5.83
C PRO A 45 2.97 -7.27 -5.99
N LEU A 46 3.22 -8.20 -6.91
CA LEU A 46 4.59 -8.65 -7.23
C LEU A 46 5.45 -7.48 -7.73
N PHE A 47 4.86 -6.57 -8.52
CA PHE A 47 5.55 -5.34 -8.92
C PHE A 47 5.98 -4.52 -7.71
N PHE A 48 5.11 -4.43 -6.71
CA PHE A 48 5.40 -3.71 -5.48
C PHE A 48 6.33 -4.47 -4.53
N GLY A 49 6.79 -5.67 -4.86
CA GLY A 49 7.73 -6.45 -4.07
C GLY A 49 7.08 -7.48 -3.14
N ALA A 50 5.78 -7.79 -3.32
CA ALA A 50 5.12 -8.86 -2.57
C ALA A 50 5.80 -10.21 -2.84
N ALA A 51 5.90 -11.04 -1.80
CA ALA A 51 6.52 -12.34 -1.95
C ALA A 51 5.61 -13.30 -2.73
N PRO A 52 6.15 -14.12 -3.66
CA PRO A 52 5.32 -15.03 -4.46
C PRO A 52 4.44 -15.96 -3.63
N GLY A 53 4.91 -16.39 -2.46
CA GLY A 53 4.16 -17.23 -1.53
C GLY A 53 2.89 -16.57 -0.98
N GLN A 54 2.89 -15.24 -0.81
CA GLN A 54 1.70 -14.48 -0.39
C GLN A 54 0.65 -14.41 -1.51
N LEU A 55 1.04 -14.64 -2.77
CA LEU A 55 0.17 -14.50 -3.94
C LEU A 55 -0.47 -15.83 -4.38
N VAL A 56 -0.12 -16.96 -3.75
CA VAL A 56 -0.65 -18.29 -4.06
C VAL A 56 -2.02 -18.49 -3.38
N ARG A 57 -3.01 -19.01 -4.12
CA ARG A 57 -4.30 -19.41 -3.53
C ARG A 57 -4.12 -20.64 -2.64
N GLN A 58 -4.68 -20.63 -1.43
CA GLN A 58 -4.97 -21.84 -0.64
C GLN A 58 -6.14 -22.65 -1.21
N SER A 59 -6.30 -22.73 -2.54
CA SER A 59 -7.43 -23.42 -3.17
C SER A 59 -6.93 -24.64 -3.95
N GLY A 60 -7.15 -25.84 -3.38
CA GLY A 60 -7.23 -27.17 -4.00
C GLY A 60 -6.05 -27.69 -4.85
N THR A 61 -5.56 -26.89 -5.78
CA THR A 61 -4.40 -27.15 -6.63
C THR A 61 -3.17 -26.45 -6.04
N ASN A 62 -2.34 -27.20 -5.31
CA ASN A 62 -1.07 -26.76 -4.69
C ASN A 62 0.04 -26.37 -5.71
N LYS A 63 -0.30 -25.71 -6.83
CA LYS A 63 0.73 -25.22 -7.76
C LYS A 63 1.38 -23.97 -7.17
N SER A 64 2.72 -23.94 -7.15
CA SER A 64 3.45 -22.76 -6.73
C SER A 64 3.17 -21.59 -7.69
N PHE A 65 3.40 -20.35 -7.22
CA PHE A 65 3.31 -19.15 -8.07
C PHE A 65 4.13 -19.32 -9.35
N VAL A 66 5.35 -19.86 -9.22
CA VAL A 66 6.27 -20.06 -10.34
C VAL A 66 5.71 -21.06 -11.33
N ASP A 67 5.21 -22.20 -10.87
CA ASP A 67 4.66 -23.23 -11.77
C ASP A 67 3.37 -22.77 -12.47
N TYR A 68 2.64 -21.84 -11.86
CA TYR A 68 1.42 -21.30 -12.43
C TYR A 68 1.68 -20.24 -13.49
N TYR A 69 2.48 -19.20 -13.18
CA TYR A 69 2.70 -18.08 -14.10
C TYR A 69 3.95 -18.22 -14.97
N LEU A 70 4.92 -19.03 -14.57
CA LEU A 70 6.21 -19.21 -15.26
C LEU A 70 6.51 -20.70 -15.49
N PRO A 71 5.62 -21.45 -16.18
CA PRO A 71 5.74 -22.90 -16.34
C PRO A 71 6.90 -23.34 -17.25
N ARG A 72 7.43 -22.45 -18.09
CA ARG A 72 8.45 -22.76 -19.11
C ARG A 72 9.68 -21.89 -18.93
N SER A 73 10.82 -22.33 -19.48
CA SER A 73 12.07 -21.56 -19.51
C SER A 73 11.98 -20.28 -20.34
N THR A 74 10.97 -20.21 -21.20
CA THR A 74 10.59 -19.09 -22.05
C THR A 74 9.45 -18.24 -21.47
N SER A 75 8.95 -18.57 -20.27
CA SER A 75 7.91 -17.78 -19.63
C SER A 75 8.46 -16.53 -18.97
N TYR A 76 7.78 -15.39 -19.18
CA TYR A 76 8.11 -14.11 -18.55
C TYR A 76 6.87 -13.39 -18.02
N ILE A 77 7.06 -12.64 -16.94
CA ILE A 77 6.17 -11.57 -16.51
C ILE A 77 6.96 -10.27 -16.65
N ILE A 78 6.39 -9.27 -17.33
CA ILE A 78 7.04 -7.98 -17.52
C ILE A 78 6.13 -6.87 -17.04
N PHE A 79 6.70 -5.94 -16.26
CA PHE A 79 6.08 -4.69 -15.89
C PHE A 79 6.77 -3.53 -16.60
N GLU A 80 6.02 -2.74 -17.38
CA GLU A 80 6.48 -1.44 -17.87
C GLU A 80 5.98 -0.37 -16.90
N TYR A 81 6.88 0.45 -16.39
CA TYR A 81 6.53 1.57 -15.51
C TYR A 81 7.29 2.82 -15.93
N GLU A 82 6.72 3.96 -15.58
CA GLU A 82 7.32 5.26 -15.85
C GLU A 82 7.84 5.87 -14.56
N ARG A 83 9.07 6.40 -14.63
CA ARG A 83 9.75 7.13 -13.58
C ARG A 83 10.25 8.44 -14.19
N GLU A 84 9.78 9.57 -13.68
CA GLU A 84 10.26 10.91 -14.11
C GLU A 84 10.19 11.12 -15.64
N SER A 85 9.18 10.53 -16.31
CA SER A 85 8.98 10.53 -17.78
C SER A 85 9.86 9.56 -18.57
N GLU A 86 10.71 8.77 -17.90
CA GLU A 86 11.44 7.66 -18.50
C GLU A 86 10.67 6.35 -18.32
N LYS A 87 10.55 5.57 -19.40
CA LYS A 87 9.98 4.22 -19.34
C LYS A 87 11.04 3.20 -18.97
N ASN A 88 10.67 2.33 -18.06
CA ASN A 88 11.52 1.29 -17.50
C ASN A 88 10.76 -0.04 -17.50
N LEU A 89 11.51 -1.12 -17.56
CA LEU A 89 10.99 -2.48 -17.50
C LEU A 89 11.52 -3.21 -16.28
N VAL A 90 10.66 -4.02 -15.68
CA VAL A 90 11.05 -5.14 -14.81
C VAL A 90 10.67 -6.42 -15.51
N VAL A 91 11.67 -7.25 -15.80
CA VAL A 91 11.50 -8.59 -16.37
C VAL A 91 11.64 -9.61 -15.25
N ILE A 92 10.64 -10.48 -15.12
CA ILE A 92 10.57 -11.53 -14.11
C ILE A 92 10.52 -12.87 -14.82
N PHE A 93 11.39 -13.77 -14.41
CA PHE A 93 11.49 -15.11 -14.96
C PHE A 93 11.87 -16.12 -13.88
N ARG A 94 11.71 -17.40 -14.21
CA ARG A 94 12.10 -18.51 -13.34
C ARG A 94 13.62 -18.63 -13.33
N GLY A 95 14.23 -18.50 -12.16
CA GLY A 95 15.59 -19.01 -11.91
C GLY A 95 15.53 -20.44 -11.35
N ASP A 96 16.69 -21.01 -11.03
CA ASP A 96 16.81 -22.42 -10.62
C ASP A 96 15.88 -22.80 -9.46
N ASN A 97 15.87 -22.00 -8.39
CA ASN A 97 15.08 -22.27 -7.17
C ASN A 97 14.18 -21.09 -6.74
N ALA A 98 14.18 -19.97 -7.48
CA ALA A 98 13.46 -18.76 -7.07
C ALA A 98 13.17 -17.85 -8.28
N LEU A 99 12.26 -16.88 -8.07
CA LEU A 99 12.06 -15.80 -9.04
C LEU A 99 13.30 -14.92 -9.12
N ARG A 100 13.60 -14.49 -10.35
CA ARG A 100 14.65 -13.52 -10.65
C ARG A 100 14.03 -12.30 -11.32
N PHE A 101 14.55 -11.14 -10.95
CA PHE A 101 14.12 -9.83 -11.42
C PHE A 101 15.28 -9.15 -12.12
N CYS A 102 15.02 -8.56 -13.28
CA CYS A 102 15.98 -7.79 -14.04
C CYS A 102 15.34 -6.47 -14.49
N PHE A 103 16.07 -5.37 -14.31
CA PHE A 103 15.63 -4.05 -14.71
C PHE A 103 16.26 -3.65 -16.04
N MET A 104 15.55 -2.83 -16.82
CA MET A 104 16.09 -2.24 -18.04
C MET A 104 15.46 -0.87 -18.28
N LYS A 105 16.26 0.12 -18.67
CA LYS A 105 15.80 1.47 -19.03
C LYS A 105 15.30 1.54 -20.48
N GLN A 106 14.27 0.77 -20.79
CA GLN A 106 13.66 0.73 -22.13
C GLN A 106 12.13 0.66 -22.00
N PRO A 107 11.35 1.11 -22.99
CA PRO A 107 9.93 0.77 -23.10
C PRO A 107 9.76 -0.69 -23.52
N TYR A 108 8.64 -1.34 -23.20
CA TYR A 108 8.40 -2.72 -23.64
C TYR A 108 8.38 -2.81 -25.16
N ASP A 109 9.18 -3.72 -25.71
CA ASP A 109 9.22 -4.07 -27.13
C ASP A 109 9.28 -5.61 -27.26
N ASP A 110 8.51 -6.16 -28.19
CA ASP A 110 8.45 -7.60 -28.42
C ASP A 110 9.79 -8.15 -28.91
N LYS A 111 10.58 -7.35 -29.64
CA LYS A 111 11.90 -7.76 -30.13
C LYS A 111 12.86 -8.21 -29.03
N PHE A 112 12.62 -7.78 -27.78
CA PHE A 112 13.44 -8.18 -26.64
C PHE A 112 13.21 -9.62 -26.20
N PHE A 113 12.08 -10.22 -26.57
CA PHE A 113 11.66 -11.53 -26.06
C PHE A 113 11.39 -12.54 -27.17
N PHE A 114 11.22 -12.08 -28.40
CA PHE A 114 10.93 -12.92 -29.55
C PHE A 114 12.07 -12.84 -30.56
N SER A 115 12.54 -14.01 -31.00
CA SER A 115 13.47 -14.13 -32.11
C SER A 115 12.69 -14.50 -33.37
N GLU A 116 12.94 -13.75 -34.45
CA GLU A 116 12.45 -14.08 -35.78
C GLU A 116 13.35 -15.17 -36.37
N THR A 117 12.87 -16.42 -36.33
CA THR A 117 13.45 -17.51 -37.12
C THR A 117 12.59 -17.73 -38.36
N HIS A 118 13.20 -18.16 -39.47
CA HIS A 118 12.63 -18.26 -40.83
C HIS A 118 11.22 -18.84 -40.99
N GLU A 119 10.65 -19.54 -40.00
CA GLU A 119 9.30 -20.13 -40.11
C GLU A 119 8.38 -19.86 -38.91
N LYS A 120 8.89 -19.44 -37.73
CA LYS A 120 8.08 -19.10 -36.54
C LYS A 120 8.82 -18.11 -35.62
N SER A 121 8.05 -17.17 -35.05
CA SER A 121 8.49 -16.34 -33.92
C SER A 121 8.64 -17.21 -32.67
N ASN A 122 9.87 -17.43 -32.24
CA ASN A 122 10.18 -18.23 -31.05
C ASN A 122 10.51 -17.32 -29.88
N VAL A 123 10.04 -17.67 -28.69
CA VAL A 123 10.37 -16.93 -27.47
C VAL A 123 11.80 -17.28 -27.05
N ILE A 124 12.60 -16.27 -26.74
CA ILE A 124 13.98 -16.42 -26.25
C ILE A 124 13.93 -17.01 -24.83
N ALA A 125 14.70 -18.06 -24.55
CA ALA A 125 14.76 -18.65 -23.22
C ALA A 125 15.46 -17.73 -22.20
N ALA A 126 15.05 -17.77 -20.94
CA ALA A 126 15.58 -16.89 -19.89
C ALA A 126 17.08 -17.10 -19.61
N SER A 127 17.60 -18.29 -19.93
CA SER A 127 19.03 -18.61 -19.92
C SER A 127 19.83 -17.70 -20.84
N ASP A 128 19.30 -17.46 -22.04
CA ASP A 128 19.99 -16.79 -23.15
C ASP A 128 19.63 -15.32 -23.24
N TRP A 129 18.46 -14.93 -22.73
CA TRP A 129 17.92 -13.57 -22.80
C TRP A 129 18.93 -12.50 -22.39
N PHE A 130 19.61 -12.69 -21.25
CA PHE A 130 20.59 -11.72 -20.76
C PHE A 130 21.77 -11.52 -21.73
N ARG A 131 22.23 -12.60 -22.36
CA ARG A 131 23.32 -12.55 -23.34
C ARG A 131 22.85 -11.88 -24.63
N THR A 132 21.66 -12.24 -25.12
CA THR A 132 21.08 -11.65 -26.33
C THR A 132 20.90 -10.14 -26.19
N MET A 133 20.33 -9.68 -25.08
CA MET A 133 20.14 -8.25 -24.83
C MET A 133 21.47 -7.46 -24.81
N LYS A 134 22.53 -8.05 -24.25
CA LYS A 134 23.87 -7.43 -24.28
C LYS A 134 24.48 -7.38 -25.68
N LEU A 135 24.29 -8.43 -26.48
CA LEU A 135 24.75 -8.45 -27.87
C LEU A 135 24.03 -7.40 -28.72
N ASP A 136 22.76 -7.17 -28.45
CA ASP A 136 21.94 -6.16 -29.11
C ASP A 136 22.22 -4.72 -28.61
N GLY A 137 23.18 -4.54 -27.69
CA GLY A 137 23.62 -3.24 -27.19
C GLY A 137 22.78 -2.69 -26.03
N TYR A 138 21.87 -3.48 -25.44
CA TYR A 138 21.13 -3.10 -24.25
C TYR A 138 21.86 -3.51 -22.98
N ASP A 139 21.65 -2.78 -21.88
CA ASP A 139 22.26 -3.04 -20.58
C ASP A 139 21.20 -3.47 -19.54
N PRO A 140 20.78 -4.74 -19.54
CA PRO A 140 19.94 -5.28 -18.47
C PRO A 140 20.72 -5.32 -17.16
N SER A 141 20.07 -4.96 -16.06
CA SER A 141 20.64 -5.06 -14.71
C SER A 141 20.99 -6.50 -14.35
N GLN A 142 21.81 -6.70 -13.31
CA GLN A 142 21.97 -8.03 -12.73
C GLN A 142 20.64 -8.65 -12.26
N ARG A 143 20.68 -9.96 -12.01
CA ARG A 143 19.51 -10.75 -11.56
C ARG A 143 19.30 -10.63 -10.05
N PHE A 144 18.27 -9.91 -9.65
CA PHE A 144 17.90 -9.73 -8.24
C PHE A 144 16.97 -10.85 -7.75
N GLY A 145 17.07 -11.18 -6.47
CA GLY A 145 16.04 -11.97 -5.78
C GLY A 145 14.88 -11.09 -5.29
N VAL A 146 13.83 -11.71 -4.76
CA VAL A 146 12.61 -11.00 -4.29
C VAL A 146 12.93 -9.92 -3.26
N ALA A 147 13.76 -10.21 -2.26
CA ALA A 147 14.09 -9.25 -1.19
C ALA A 147 14.91 -8.05 -1.69
N ASP A 148 15.87 -8.28 -2.59
CA ASP A 148 16.67 -7.19 -3.18
C ASP A 148 15.81 -6.35 -4.11
N TYR A 149 14.96 -7.00 -4.91
CA TYR A 149 13.99 -6.33 -5.76
C TYR A 149 13.04 -5.43 -4.93
N LYS A 150 12.44 -5.96 -3.86
CA LYS A 150 11.59 -5.18 -2.92
C LYS A 150 12.35 -3.97 -2.38
N SER A 151 13.60 -4.18 -1.97
CA SER A 151 14.47 -3.12 -1.48
C SER A 151 14.73 -2.03 -2.53
N ILE A 152 14.85 -2.38 -3.81
CA ILE A 152 15.11 -1.45 -4.91
C ILE A 152 13.85 -0.68 -5.31
N ILE A 153 12.72 -1.38 -5.52
CA ILE A 153 11.50 -0.78 -6.05
C ILE A 153 10.80 0.12 -5.03
N GLN A 154 10.82 -0.24 -3.74
CA GLN A 154 10.07 0.46 -2.70
C GLN A 154 10.79 1.66 -2.09
N SER A 155 12.10 1.82 -2.26
CA SER A 155 12.86 2.83 -1.51
C SER A 155 13.84 3.59 -2.40
N GLY A 156 13.69 4.91 -2.39
CA GLY A 156 14.67 5.85 -2.92
C GLY A 156 15.66 6.34 -1.84
N LEU A 157 15.62 5.74 -0.63
CA LEU A 157 16.55 6.00 0.46
C LEU A 157 17.72 5.00 0.42
N ASN A 158 18.88 5.40 0.91
CA ASN A 158 20.08 4.54 0.99
C ASN A 158 20.06 3.61 2.23
N PHE A 159 18.89 3.14 2.66
CA PHE A 159 18.73 2.25 3.81
C PHE A 159 18.49 0.81 3.37
N THR A 160 19.40 -0.09 3.69
CA THR A 160 19.22 -1.53 3.45
C THR A 160 19.67 -2.26 4.71
N GLU A 161 18.86 -3.22 5.13
CA GLU A 161 19.09 -4.04 6.34
C GLU A 161 20.26 -5.03 6.19
N THR A 162 20.78 -5.21 4.97
CA THR A 162 21.90 -6.12 4.73
C THR A 162 23.21 -5.57 5.29
N SER A 163 23.93 -6.42 6.02
CA SER A 163 25.27 -6.14 6.56
C SER A 163 26.38 -6.22 5.49
N ASP A 164 26.12 -6.87 4.36
CA ASP A 164 27.08 -6.99 3.26
C ASP A 164 27.21 -5.66 2.51
N ARG A 165 28.40 -5.05 2.62
CA ARG A 165 28.74 -3.78 1.97
C ARG A 165 28.61 -3.84 0.46
N LYS A 166 28.99 -4.95 -0.19
CA LYS A 166 28.94 -5.07 -1.66
C LYS A 166 27.49 -5.14 -2.13
N ARG A 167 26.69 -6.01 -1.53
CA ARG A 167 25.25 -6.14 -1.82
C ARG A 167 24.52 -4.81 -1.58
N LYS A 168 24.83 -4.13 -0.48
CA LYS A 168 24.28 -2.81 -0.16
C LYS A 168 24.62 -1.75 -1.22
N ALA A 169 25.87 -1.71 -1.69
CA ALA A 169 26.29 -0.79 -2.74
C ALA A 169 25.51 -1.00 -4.04
N ILE A 170 25.37 -2.26 -4.47
CA ILE A 170 24.64 -2.58 -5.70
C ILE A 170 23.15 -2.22 -5.59
N ILE A 171 22.52 -2.51 -4.45
CA ILE A 171 21.12 -2.13 -4.21
C ILE A 171 20.95 -0.60 -4.27
N ASN A 172 21.84 0.15 -3.60
CA ASN A 172 21.77 1.61 -3.59
C ASN A 172 21.96 2.21 -4.99
N GLU A 173 22.90 1.69 -5.78
CA GLU A 173 23.08 2.09 -7.18
C GLU A 173 21.78 1.90 -7.98
N HIS A 174 21.16 0.72 -7.87
CA HIS A 174 19.96 0.38 -8.64
C HIS A 174 18.71 1.11 -8.14
N ARG A 175 18.63 1.50 -6.85
CA ARG A 175 17.56 2.36 -6.32
C ARG A 175 17.51 3.71 -7.01
N VAL A 176 18.68 4.31 -7.22
CA VAL A 176 18.79 5.62 -7.86
C VAL A 176 18.28 5.58 -9.31
N LEU A 177 18.41 4.41 -9.96
CA LEU A 177 18.04 4.19 -11.35
C LEU A 177 16.59 3.70 -11.54
N TYR A 178 16.10 2.82 -10.66
CA TYR A 178 14.91 2.00 -10.91
C TYR A 178 13.82 2.06 -9.83
N SER A 179 14.02 2.81 -8.75
CA SER A 179 13.00 2.91 -7.69
C SER A 179 11.68 3.49 -8.22
N PHE A 180 10.55 2.96 -7.73
CA PHE A 180 9.20 3.45 -8.03
C PHE A 180 8.75 4.57 -7.10
N CYS A 181 9.70 5.35 -6.58
CA CYS A 181 9.43 6.49 -5.74
C CYS A 181 10.43 7.62 -6.02
N ARG A 182 10.09 8.82 -5.57
CA ARG A 182 10.96 9.98 -5.73
C ARG A 182 12.22 9.77 -4.89
N ARG A 183 13.37 10.26 -5.38
CA ARG A 183 14.62 10.25 -4.59
C ARG A 183 14.39 10.88 -3.22
N GLY A 184 14.89 10.24 -2.16
CA GLY A 184 14.68 10.69 -0.78
C GLY A 184 13.32 10.30 -0.17
N THR A 185 12.45 9.61 -0.91
CA THR A 185 11.19 9.06 -0.38
C THR A 185 11.21 7.54 -0.34
N SER A 186 10.28 6.96 0.39
CA SER A 186 10.14 5.52 0.55
C SER A 186 8.65 5.17 0.58
N ILE A 187 8.29 4.12 -0.16
CA ILE A 187 6.97 3.49 -0.16
C ILE A 187 7.07 2.09 0.44
N GLN A 188 7.90 1.93 1.48
CA GLN A 188 8.07 0.66 2.17
C GLN A 188 6.72 0.08 2.61
N ASN A 189 6.60 -1.25 2.50
CA ASN A 189 5.41 -2.02 2.86
C ASN A 189 4.17 -1.77 1.98
N ILE A 190 4.32 -1.06 0.85
CA ILE A 190 3.23 -0.90 -0.12
C ILE A 190 2.76 -2.24 -0.71
N ASP A 191 3.63 -3.25 -0.71
CA ASP A 191 3.27 -4.63 -1.06
C ASP A 191 2.17 -5.21 -0.13
N LEU A 192 2.20 -4.88 1.16
CA LEU A 192 1.20 -5.36 2.11
C LEU A 192 -0.16 -4.71 1.86
N ILE A 193 -0.17 -3.40 1.63
CA ILE A 193 -1.39 -2.65 1.31
C ILE A 193 -2.00 -3.14 -0.01
N THR A 194 -1.17 -3.28 -1.04
CA THR A 194 -1.65 -3.72 -2.36
C THR A 194 -2.14 -5.16 -2.36
N THR A 195 -1.53 -6.04 -1.56
CA THR A 195 -2.01 -7.41 -1.35
C THR A 195 -3.35 -7.42 -0.62
N ALA A 196 -3.48 -6.69 0.50
CA ALA A 196 -4.72 -6.61 1.27
C ALA A 196 -5.90 -6.05 0.45
N ILE A 197 -5.67 -5.02 -0.36
CA ILE A 197 -6.70 -4.45 -1.25
C ILE A 197 -7.20 -5.50 -2.25
N LEU A 198 -6.32 -6.33 -2.80
CA LEU A 198 -6.69 -7.37 -3.76
C LEU A 198 -7.36 -8.59 -3.13
N GLU A 199 -6.98 -8.91 -1.89
CA GLU A 199 -7.63 -9.96 -1.11
C GLU A 199 -9.02 -9.54 -0.61
N ARG A 200 -9.33 -8.24 -0.64
CA ARG A 200 -10.59 -7.64 -0.14
C ARG A 200 -10.84 -7.90 1.34
N GLU A 201 -9.81 -8.29 2.08
CA GLU A 201 -9.82 -8.48 3.52
C GLU A 201 -8.79 -7.55 4.16
N PRO A 202 -9.18 -6.70 5.15
CA PRO A 202 -8.21 -5.92 5.89
C PRO A 202 -7.36 -6.86 6.75
N SER A 203 -6.16 -7.20 6.28
CA SER A 203 -5.24 -8.04 7.03
C SER A 203 -4.67 -7.25 8.23
N ILE A 204 -5.08 -7.65 9.43
CA ILE A 204 -4.56 -7.10 10.70
C ILE A 204 -3.05 -7.30 10.78
N ASP A 205 -2.54 -8.42 10.25
CA ASP A 205 -1.11 -8.72 10.24
C ASP A 205 -0.35 -7.76 9.32
N ALA A 206 -0.93 -7.38 8.18
CA ALA A 206 -0.39 -6.33 7.32
C ALA A 206 -0.34 -4.98 8.05
N ILE A 207 -1.40 -4.60 8.78
CA ILE A 207 -1.42 -3.36 9.56
C ILE A 207 -0.36 -3.39 10.67
N LYS A 208 -0.24 -4.49 11.41
CA LYS A 208 0.78 -4.65 12.45
C LYS A 208 2.19 -4.55 11.89
N GLU A 209 2.46 -5.18 10.76
CA GLU A 209 3.76 -5.12 10.10
C GLU A 209 4.09 -3.70 9.61
N ILE A 210 3.12 -3.00 9.01
CA ILE A 210 3.27 -1.59 8.62
C ILE A 210 3.59 -0.73 9.84
N LEU A 211 2.79 -0.84 10.91
CA LEU A 211 2.99 -0.06 12.14
C LEU A 211 4.32 -0.39 12.82
N SER A 212 4.69 -1.67 12.90
CA SER A 212 5.97 -2.11 13.44
C SER A 212 7.13 -1.48 12.66
N ASN A 213 7.05 -1.46 11.34
CA ASN A 213 8.10 -0.89 10.49
C ASN A 213 8.15 0.64 10.54
N ILE A 214 7.01 1.33 10.68
CA ILE A 214 6.99 2.78 10.91
C ILE A 214 7.62 3.12 12.26
N LEU A 215 7.27 2.35 13.30
CA LEU A 215 7.84 2.53 14.63
C LEU A 215 9.34 2.24 14.62
N THR A 216 9.82 1.17 13.97
CA THR A 216 11.27 0.90 13.88
C THR A 216 12.03 2.01 13.16
N GLN A 217 11.46 2.58 12.08
CA GLN A 217 12.06 3.71 11.36
C GLN A 217 12.11 4.98 12.20
N ASN A 218 11.04 5.28 12.95
CA ASN A 218 10.97 6.47 13.81
C ASN A 218 11.75 6.30 15.12
N SER A 219 11.91 5.07 15.61
CA SER A 219 12.65 4.73 16.85
C SER A 219 14.17 4.84 16.73
N MET A 220 14.70 5.22 15.56
CA MET A 220 16.08 5.71 15.42
C MET A 220 16.36 7.01 16.23
N ALA A 221 15.40 7.48 17.03
CA ALA A 221 15.51 8.56 18.01
C ALA A 221 15.48 8.12 19.49
N GLY A 222 15.71 6.84 19.82
CA GLY A 222 16.15 6.47 21.19
C GLY A 222 15.23 5.58 22.04
N PHE A 223 14.63 4.53 21.47
CA PHE A 223 14.04 3.46 22.28
C PHE A 223 14.70 2.12 21.93
N GLU A 224 15.47 1.56 22.87
CA GLU A 224 16.30 0.35 22.69
C GLU A 224 15.51 -0.98 22.64
N GLU A 225 14.22 -0.99 22.92
CA GLU A 225 13.38 -2.18 22.76
C GLU A 225 12.02 -1.80 22.18
N ILE A 226 11.70 -2.32 20.98
CA ILE A 226 10.34 -2.29 20.46
C ILE A 226 9.56 -3.36 21.23
N PRO A 227 8.52 -3.01 22.00
CA PRO A 227 7.66 -4.01 22.60
C PRO A 227 7.06 -4.80 21.45
N LYS A 228 7.22 -6.13 21.44
CA LYS A 228 6.46 -7.01 20.52
C LYS A 228 4.99 -6.59 20.62
N LEU A 229 4.48 -5.90 19.59
CA LEU A 229 3.13 -5.39 19.52
C LEU A 229 2.18 -6.57 19.44
N THR A 230 1.91 -7.16 20.60
CA THR A 230 0.87 -8.17 20.80
C THR A 230 -0.46 -7.44 20.89
N ILE A 231 -0.81 -6.72 19.82
CA ILE A 231 -2.11 -6.08 19.74
C ILE A 231 -3.11 -7.18 19.44
N LYS A 232 -3.91 -7.53 20.47
CA LYS A 232 -5.07 -8.39 20.30
C LYS A 232 -6.06 -7.69 19.37
N SER A 233 -6.60 -8.43 18.40
CA SER A 233 -7.57 -7.93 17.42
C SER A 233 -8.69 -7.11 18.06
N SER A 234 -9.17 -7.53 19.24
CA SER A 234 -10.24 -6.85 19.97
C SER A 234 -9.90 -5.40 20.36
N LYS A 235 -8.66 -5.13 20.78
CA LYS A 235 -8.22 -3.78 21.16
C LYS A 235 -8.09 -2.85 19.95
N LEU A 236 -7.75 -3.38 18.78
CA LEU A 236 -7.66 -2.56 17.57
C LEU A 236 -9.05 -2.17 17.06
N THR A 237 -10.02 -3.10 17.14
CA THR A 237 -11.43 -2.79 16.85
C THR A 237 -11.99 -1.78 17.83
N GLU A 238 -11.63 -1.90 19.11
CA GLU A 238 -11.95 -0.90 20.14
C GLU A 238 -11.37 0.48 19.77
N TRP A 239 -10.11 0.57 19.34
CA TRP A 239 -9.51 1.85 18.90
C TRP A 239 -10.12 2.43 17.62
N ILE A 240 -10.52 1.58 16.66
CA ILE A 240 -11.23 2.02 15.46
C ILE A 240 -12.60 2.59 15.86
N ASN A 241 -13.33 1.87 16.72
CA ASN A 241 -14.61 2.34 17.25
C ASN A 241 -14.44 3.61 18.10
N ASP A 242 -13.37 3.72 18.89
CA ASP A 242 -13.05 4.92 19.65
C ASP A 242 -12.78 6.09 18.71
N ARG A 243 -11.98 5.89 17.66
CA ARG A 243 -11.73 6.94 16.65
C ARG A 243 -13.03 7.40 15.98
N ASP A 244 -13.87 6.47 15.57
CA ASP A 244 -15.16 6.80 14.93
C ASP A 244 -16.08 7.52 15.93
N SER A 245 -16.04 7.13 17.21
CA SER A 245 -16.75 7.81 18.30
C SER A 245 -16.19 9.22 18.58
N TYR A 246 -14.87 9.41 18.52
CA TYR A 246 -14.21 10.70 18.63
C TYR A 246 -14.54 11.60 17.43
N GLN A 247 -14.60 11.05 16.22
CA GLN A 247 -15.01 11.80 15.03
C GLN A 247 -16.48 12.21 15.11
N ALA A 248 -17.36 11.32 15.59
CA ALA A 248 -18.77 11.65 15.83
C ALA A 248 -18.91 12.70 16.95
N MET A 249 -18.14 12.61 18.03
CA MET A 249 -18.11 13.62 19.09
C MET A 249 -17.62 14.98 18.59
N SER A 250 -16.58 15.01 17.74
CA SER A 250 -16.07 16.25 17.16
C SER A 250 -17.09 16.92 16.24
N GLN A 251 -17.96 16.14 15.57
CA GLN A 251 -19.07 16.69 14.78
C GLN A 251 -20.17 17.30 15.65
N CYS A 252 -20.40 16.76 16.85
CA CYS A 252 -21.41 17.25 17.81
C CYS A 252 -20.85 18.29 18.82
N GLU A 253 -19.55 18.56 18.79
CA GLU A 253 -18.87 19.56 19.62
C GLU A 253 -19.50 20.97 19.55
N PRO A 254 -19.90 21.50 18.37
CA PRO A 254 -20.61 22.79 18.32
C PRO A 254 -21.98 22.75 19.00
N ASP A 255 -22.74 21.67 18.85
CA ASP A 255 -24.07 21.52 19.45
C ASP A 255 -23.98 21.40 20.97
N ILE A 256 -22.97 20.70 21.48
CA ILE A 256 -22.71 20.59 22.93
C ILE A 256 -22.31 21.96 23.49
N ALA A 257 -21.48 22.72 22.79
CA ALA A 257 -21.11 24.07 23.21
C ALA A 257 -22.33 25.01 23.26
N GLU A 258 -23.25 24.89 22.28
CA GLU A 258 -24.50 25.63 22.26
C GLU A 258 -25.42 25.22 23.44
N LEU A 259 -25.59 23.93 23.71
CA LEU A 259 -26.38 23.43 24.83
C LEU A 259 -25.83 23.88 26.19
N VAL A 260 -24.51 23.88 26.36
CA VAL A 260 -23.85 24.38 27.57
C VAL A 260 -24.11 25.87 27.74
N ARG A 261 -24.01 26.67 26.67
CA ARG A 261 -24.36 28.09 26.69
C ARG A 261 -25.83 28.31 27.07
N LEU A 262 -26.74 27.52 26.51
CA LEU A 262 -28.17 27.60 26.81
C LEU A 262 -28.45 27.29 28.29
N LYS A 263 -27.77 26.28 28.85
CA LYS A 263 -27.87 25.92 30.26
C LYS A 263 -27.41 27.06 31.17
N TYR A 264 -26.27 27.69 30.86
CA TYR A 264 -25.80 28.85 31.64
C TYR A 264 -26.80 30.01 31.62
N GLN A 265 -27.42 30.29 30.48
CA GLN A 265 -28.47 31.32 30.38
C GLN A 265 -29.72 30.95 31.19
N TYR A 266 -30.10 29.68 31.19
CA TYR A 266 -31.23 29.19 31.97
C TYR A 266 -30.98 29.30 33.49
N ASP A 267 -29.79 28.92 33.95
CA ASP A 267 -29.40 29.00 35.36
C ASP A 267 -29.32 30.46 35.86
N ASP A 268 -28.86 31.39 35.01
CA ASP A 268 -28.88 32.83 35.30
C ASP A 268 -30.33 33.35 35.42
N CYS A 269 -31.21 32.94 34.50
CA CYS A 269 -32.62 33.32 34.52
C CYS A 269 -33.34 32.82 35.79
N ILE A 270 -33.07 31.58 36.22
CA ILE A 270 -33.59 31.04 37.49
C ILE A 270 -33.08 31.86 38.67
N SER A 271 -31.80 32.19 38.69
CA SER A 271 -31.19 32.97 39.76
C SER A 271 -31.83 34.35 39.86
N ARG A 272 -32.06 35.01 38.72
CA ARG A 272 -32.76 36.28 38.64
C ARG A 272 -34.22 36.20 39.11
N GLN A 273 -34.94 35.14 38.74
CA GLN A 273 -36.32 34.92 39.19
C GLN A 273 -36.39 34.72 40.71
N ARG A 274 -35.43 34.01 41.31
CA ARG A 274 -35.35 33.84 42.77
C ARG A 274 -35.14 35.16 43.49
N THR A 275 -34.25 36.02 42.97
CA THR A 275 -33.99 37.35 43.53
C THR A 275 -35.20 38.27 43.44
N LEU A 276 -35.90 38.27 42.30
CA LEU A 276 -37.13 39.07 42.14
C LEU A 276 -38.24 38.59 43.08
N ARG A 277 -38.38 37.27 43.28
CA ARG A 277 -39.34 36.72 44.25
C ARG A 277 -39.02 37.11 45.69
N SER A 278 -37.74 37.10 46.08
CA SER A 278 -37.36 37.51 47.44
C SER A 278 -37.57 39.01 47.67
N GLN A 279 -37.26 39.86 46.68
CA GLN A 279 -37.53 41.29 46.71
C GLN A 279 -39.03 41.57 46.83
N ALA A 280 -39.85 40.95 45.97
CA ALA A 280 -41.31 41.11 46.01
C ALA A 280 -41.90 40.73 47.38
N LYS A 281 -41.41 39.64 47.99
CA LYS A 281 -41.81 39.21 49.33
C LYS A 281 -41.39 40.20 50.42
N MET A 282 -40.20 40.81 50.30
CA MET A 282 -39.75 41.84 51.25
C MET A 282 -40.59 43.12 51.14
N THR A 283 -40.90 43.59 49.94
CA THR A 283 -41.80 44.75 49.74
C THR A 283 -43.22 44.47 50.21
N PHE A 284 -43.73 43.26 49.99
CA PHE A 284 -45.05 42.87 50.50
C PHE A 284 -45.10 42.92 52.03
N ASN A 285 -44.10 42.34 52.69
CA ASN A 285 -43.99 42.36 54.16
C ASN A 285 -43.75 43.77 54.73
N SER A 286 -43.11 44.69 54.01
CA SER A 286 -42.95 46.07 54.47
C SER A 286 -44.26 46.86 54.35
N LEU A 287 -45.00 46.67 53.26
CA LEU A 287 -46.32 47.26 53.07
C LEU A 287 -47.34 46.74 54.09
N GLU A 288 -47.29 45.47 54.44
CA GLU A 288 -48.15 44.86 55.47
C GLU A 288 -47.86 45.47 56.86
N LYS A 289 -46.58 45.68 57.20
CA LYS A 289 -46.19 46.39 58.42
C LYS A 289 -46.60 47.86 58.44
N GLU A 290 -46.53 48.57 57.31
CA GLU A 290 -46.99 49.96 57.23
C GLU A 290 -48.51 50.06 57.37
N PHE A 291 -49.26 49.04 56.90
CA PHE A 291 -50.70 48.97 57.03
C PHE A 291 -51.15 48.67 58.48
N ASP A 292 -50.44 47.77 59.18
CA ASP A 292 -50.71 47.44 60.60
C ASP A 292 -50.36 48.59 61.57
N VAL A 293 -49.47 49.51 61.19
CA VAL A 293 -49.12 50.70 61.99
C VAL A 293 -50.09 51.87 61.76
N ALA A 294 -50.86 51.84 60.67
CA ALA A 294 -51.84 52.86 60.32
C ALA A 294 -53.27 52.58 60.85
N MET A 295 -53.49 51.43 61.49
CA MET A 295 -54.73 51.03 62.18
C MET A 295 -54.61 51.24 63.70
#